data_AF-A0A7W0SAS8-F1
#
_entry.id   AF-A0A7W0SAS8-F1
#
_cell.length_a   1.000
_cell.length_b   1.000
_cell.length_c   1.000
_cell.angle_alpha   90.00
_cell.angle_beta   90.00
_cell.angle_gamma   90.00
#
_symmetry.space_group_name_H-M   'P 1'
#
loop_
_entity.id
_entity.type
_entity.pdbx_description
1 polymer ?
#
loop_
_entity_poly.entity_id
_entity_poly.type
_entity_poly.pdbx_seq_one_letter_code
_entity_poly.pdbx_strand_id
1 'polypeptide(L)' 'MTAALVCVAVSPAPAPAQSAQSTGTITGTVIGASGGGPRTGIPVTLIGARRDGSDRTTEKVVTNGRGHYRFE' A
#
# COMPACT_ATOMS: atom_id res chain seq x y z
N MET A 1 58.25 -25.19 -1.60
CA MET A 1 57.77 -24.05 -0.79
C MET A 1 56.45 -23.62 -1.37
N THR A 2 55.35 -23.95 -0.71
CA THR A 2 53.99 -23.76 -1.23
C THR A 2 53.37 -22.57 -0.51
N ALA A 3 53.06 -21.49 -1.23
CA ALA A 3 52.39 -20.33 -0.66
C ALA A 3 50.87 -20.59 -0.60
N ALA A 4 50.27 -20.46 0.57
CA ALA A 4 48.82 -20.49 0.74
C ALA A 4 48.27 -19.06 0.65
N LEU A 5 47.41 -18.81 -0.34
CA LEU A 5 46.69 -17.55 -0.49
C LEU A 5 45.48 -17.58 0.46
N VAL A 6 45.43 -16.67 1.44
CA VAL A 6 44.28 -16.49 2.33
C VAL A 6 43.42 -15.36 1.78
N CYS A 7 42.24 -15.67 1.25
CA CYS A 7 41.25 -14.68 0.88
C CYS A 7 40.45 -14.24 2.12
N VAL A 8 40.68 -13.02 2.60
CA VAL A 8 39.77 -12.39 3.58
C VAL A 8 38.62 -11.76 2.82
N ALA A 9 37.43 -12.35 2.90
CA ALA A 9 36.21 -11.70 2.46
C ALA A 9 35.82 -10.65 3.51
N VAL A 10 36.08 -9.37 3.22
CA VAL A 10 35.46 -8.28 3.96
C VAL A 10 33.98 -8.28 3.55
N SER A 11 33.10 -8.75 4.43
CA SER A 11 31.67 -8.54 4.26
C SER A 11 31.40 -7.03 4.26
N PRO A 12 30.79 -6.45 3.21
CA PRO A 12 30.40 -5.05 3.25
C PRO A 12 29.41 -4.85 4.41
N ALA A 13 29.56 -3.74 5.14
CA ALA A 13 28.63 -3.35 6.19
C ALA A 13 27.18 -3.37 5.65
N PRO A 14 26.19 -3.80 6.44
CA PRO A 14 24.80 -3.81 5.98
C PRO A 14 24.41 -2.38 5.59
N ALA A 15 24.02 -2.20 4.32
CA ALA A 15 23.42 -0.95 3.86
C ALA A 15 22.22 -0.60 4.76
N PRO A 16 21.93 0.68 5.03
CA PRO A 16 20.74 1.05 5.77
C PRO A 16 19.53 0.44 5.06
N ALA A 17 18.74 -0.36 5.79
CA ALA A 17 17.53 -0.98 5.28
C ALA A 17 16.60 0.13 4.81
N GLN A 18 16.59 0.37 3.49
CA GLN A 18 15.65 1.26 2.84
C GLN A 18 14.28 0.70 3.18
N SER A 19 13.54 1.40 4.06
CA SER A 19 12.22 0.98 4.47
C SER A 19 11.38 0.89 3.21
N ALA A 20 11.12 -0.33 2.75
CA ALA A 20 10.31 -0.56 1.57
C ALA A 20 8.94 0.03 1.89
N GLN A 21 8.64 1.19 1.32
CA GLN A 21 7.35 1.82 1.46
C GLN A 21 6.37 0.90 0.77
N SER A 22 5.58 0.16 1.55
CA SER A 22 4.57 -0.75 1.01
C SER A 22 3.54 0.11 0.32
N THR A 23 3.59 0.17 -1.00
CA THR A 23 2.53 0.74 -1.82
C THR A 23 1.44 -0.32 -1.98
N GLY A 24 0.19 0.07 -1.80
CA GLY A 24 -0.92 -0.87 -1.78
C GLY A 24 -2.20 -0.20 -2.21
N THR A 25 -2.77 -0.68 -3.31
CA THR A 25 -4.01 -0.12 -3.84
C THR A 25 -5.24 -0.72 -3.15
N ILE A 26 -6.20 0.12 -2.75
CA ILE A 26 -7.52 -0.31 -2.27
C ILE A 26 -8.56 -0.02 -3.34
N THR A 27 -9.17 -1.07 -3.90
CA THR A 27 -10.23 -0.96 -4.90
C THR A 27 -11.53 -1.57 -4.42
N GLY A 28 -12.67 -1.05 -4.88
CA GLY A 28 -13.96 -1.67 -4.64
C GLY A 28 -15.05 -1.16 -5.57
N THR A 29 -16.27 -1.68 -5.37
CA THR A 29 -17.46 -1.33 -6.15
C THR A 29 -18.63 -1.08 -5.22
N VAL A 30 -19.36 0.01 -5.43
CA VAL A 30 -20.60 0.31 -4.73
C VAL A 30 -21.78 -0.12 -5.58
N ILE A 31 -22.60 -1.02 -5.05
CA ILE A 31 -23.83 -1.52 -5.66
C ILE A 31 -25.06 -1.07 -4.85
N GLY A 32 -26.22 -1.01 -5.48
CA GLY A 32 -27.48 -0.76 -4.79
C GLY A 32 -27.83 -1.91 -3.84
N ALA A 33 -28.60 -1.61 -2.79
CA ALA A 33 -29.13 -2.64 -1.90
C ALA A 33 -29.95 -3.69 -2.68
N SER A 34 -30.05 -4.90 -2.12
CA SER A 34 -30.81 -6.03 -2.70
C SER A 34 -30.37 -6.45 -4.10
N GLY A 35 -29.07 -6.33 -4.41
CA GLY A 35 -28.54 -6.66 -5.74
C GLY A 35 -28.82 -5.61 -6.80
N GLY A 36 -29.11 -4.37 -6.40
CA GLY A 36 -29.25 -3.25 -7.31
C GLY A 36 -27.97 -2.96 -8.10
N GLY A 37 -28.11 -2.34 -9.26
CA GLY A 37 -26.99 -2.03 -10.15
C GLY A 37 -25.94 -1.09 -9.53
N PRO A 38 -24.82 -0.86 -10.24
CA PRO A 38 -23.73 -0.02 -9.75
C PRO A 38 -24.16 1.42 -9.48
N ARG A 39 -23.58 2.02 -8.44
CA ARG A 39 -23.93 3.37 -7.98
C ARG A 39 -22.83 4.37 -8.31
N THR A 40 -23.15 5.32 -9.19
CA THR A 40 -22.24 6.39 -9.63
C THR A 40 -22.35 7.60 -8.70
N GLY A 41 -21.26 8.36 -8.53
CA GLY A 41 -21.29 9.63 -7.80
C GLY A 41 -21.32 9.48 -6.28
N ILE A 42 -21.08 8.28 -5.75
CA ILE A 42 -21.07 8.02 -4.31
C ILE A 42 -19.70 8.41 -3.74
N PRO A 43 -19.63 9.33 -2.76
CA PRO A 43 -18.39 9.65 -2.08
C PRO A 43 -17.97 8.50 -1.15
N VAL A 44 -16.74 8.03 -1.30
CA VAL A 44 -16.09 7.02 -0.46
C VAL A 44 -14.93 7.67 0.26
N THR A 45 -14.87 7.53 1.58
CA THR A 45 -13.79 8.09 2.41
C THR A 45 -12.97 6.96 3.01
N LEU A 46 -11.68 6.94 2.73
CA LEU A 46 -10.72 6.06 3.40
C LEU A 46 -10.16 6.79 4.62
N ILE A 47 -10.24 6.13 5.77
CA ILE A 47 -9.68 6.64 7.02
C ILE A 47 -8.62 5.63 7.48
N GLY A 48 -7.35 6.02 7.36
CA GLY A 48 -6.22 5.27 7.89
C GLY A 48 -5.82 5.83 9.25
N ALA A 49 -5.37 4.96 10.14
CA ALA A 49 -4.71 5.33 11.38
C ALA A 49 -3.69 4.24 11.73
N ARG A 50 -2.63 4.61 12.45
CA ARG A 50 -1.74 3.62 13.07
C ARG A 50 -2.49 2.85 14.15
N ARG A 51 -1.94 1.68 14.52
CA ARG A 51 -2.57 0.78 15.51
C ARG A 51 -2.78 1.44 16.87
N ASP A 52 -1.92 2.39 17.22
CA ASP A 52 -2.00 3.20 18.44
C ASP A 52 -2.95 4.42 18.30
N GLY A 53 -3.57 4.61 17.13
CA GLY A 53 -4.44 5.73 16.83
C GLY A 53 -3.73 6.99 16.34
N SER A 54 -2.39 6.99 16.26
CA SER A 54 -1.61 8.11 15.72
C SER A 54 -1.67 8.17 14.18
N ASP A 55 -1.26 9.31 13.61
CA ASP A 55 -1.14 9.56 12.17
C ASP A 55 -2.38 9.15 11.36
N ARG A 56 -3.45 9.92 11.59
CA ARG A 56 -4.70 9.74 10.88
C ARG A 56 -4.63 10.36 9.49
N THR A 57 -4.79 9.53 8.46
CA THR A 57 -4.91 9.96 7.07
C THR A 57 -6.36 9.86 6.64
N THR A 58 -6.82 10.83 5.85
CA THR A 58 -8.14 10.80 5.23
C THR A 58 -8.00 11.05 3.74
N GLU A 59 -8.52 10.13 2.93
CA GLU A 59 -8.58 10.27 1.49
C GLU A 59 -10.03 10.11 1.03
N LYS A 60 -10.41 10.82 -0.03
CA LYS A 60 -11.77 10.80 -0.58
C LYS A 60 -11.73 10.56 -2.06
N VAL A 61 -12.58 9.67 -2.53
CA VAL A 61 -12.81 9.40 -3.95
C VAL A 61 -14.31 9.31 -4.21
N VAL A 62 -14.69 9.48 -5.47
CA VAL A 62 -16.08 9.37 -5.91
C VAL A 62 -16.20 8.20 -6.86
N THR A 63 -17.24 7.39 -6.71
CA THR A 63 -17.45 6.25 -7.60
C THR A 63 -17.69 6.69 -9.04
N ASN A 64 -17.07 5.99 -9.99
CA ASN A 64 -17.23 6.26 -11.42
C ASN A 64 -18.56 5.73 -11.97
N GLY A 65 -18.76 5.85 -13.30
CA GLY A 65 -19.97 5.41 -14.01
C GLY A 65 -20.31 3.92 -13.88
N ARG A 66 -19.38 3.10 -13.37
CA ARG A 66 -19.56 1.66 -13.10
C ARG A 66 -19.58 1.35 -11.61
N GLY A 67 -19.69 2.37 -10.75
CA GLY A 67 -19.69 2.24 -9.30
C GLY A 67 -18.33 1.91 -8.69
N HIS A 68 -17.24 1.91 -9.47
CA HIS A 68 -15.91 1.57 -8.96
C HIS A 68 -15.22 2.75 -8.29
N TYR A 69 -14.37 2.45 -7.31
CA TYR A 69 -13.45 3.38 -6.66
C TYR A 69 -12.07 2.75 -6.47
N ARG A 70 -11.05 3.60 -6.31
CA ARG A 70 -9.65 3.20 -6.13
C ARG A 70 -8.89 4.24 -5.29
N PHE A 71 -8.14 3.79 -4.30
CA PHE A 71 -7.18 4.54 -3.50
C PHE A 71 -5.77 3.96 -3.71
N GLU A 72 -4.72 4.77 -3.59
CA GLU A 72 -3.31 4.37 -3.78
C GLU A 72 -2.50 4.33 -2.47
#